data_AF-M2SA49-F1
#
_entry.id   AF-M2SA49-F1
#
_cell.length_a   1.000
_cell.length_b   1.000
_cell.length_c   1.000
_cell.angle_alpha   90.00
_cell.angle_beta   90.00
_cell.angle_gamma   90.00
#
_symmetry.space_group_name_H-M   'P 1'
#
loop_
_entity.id
_entity.type
_entity.pdbx_description
1 polymer ?
#
loop_
_entity_poly.entity_id
_entity_poly.type
_entity_poly.pdbx_seq_one_letter_code
_entity_poly.pdbx_strand_id
1 'polypeptide(L)'
;MQLGISHSTKQVSFYTLIMPIYLASISEGVPTQPRVCAEIYHKFPCDSTLVLVFNHIQPGESKNVLVDCGFKVVAEKVERTVAKLIMIIKLIKDIIIMADIGIDAIKKTITFHMKSSDFSQLKLMEQSLTPLF
;
A
#
# COMPACT_ATOMS: atom_id res chain seq x y z
N MET A 1 -19.55 -4.64 0.18
CA MET A 1 -20.26 -4.96 -1.09
C MET A 1 -20.98 -6.30 -0.89
N GLN A 2 -22.27 -6.40 -1.22
CA GLN A 2 -23.03 -7.67 -1.14
C GLN A 2 -23.16 -8.25 -2.56
N LEU A 3 -22.79 -9.52 -2.72
CA LEU A 3 -22.93 -10.28 -3.97
C LEU A 3 -24.03 -11.34 -3.77
N GLY A 4 -25.07 -11.29 -4.60
CA GLY A 4 -26.11 -12.32 -4.63
C GLY A 4 -25.82 -13.33 -5.74
N ILE A 5 -25.76 -14.62 -5.40
CA ILE A 5 -25.63 -15.71 -6.38
C ILE A 5 -26.94 -16.50 -6.37
N SER A 6 -27.61 -16.55 -7.51
CA SER A 6 -28.86 -17.31 -7.68
C SER A 6 -28.53 -18.77 -8.01
N HIS A 7 -28.84 -19.69 -7.10
CA HIS A 7 -28.81 -21.12 -7.41
C HIS A 7 -30.04 -21.53 -8.23
N SER A 8 -29.94 -22.64 -8.97
CA SER A 8 -31.02 -23.22 -9.79
C SER A 8 -32.30 -23.55 -8.99
N THR A 9 -32.24 -23.53 -7.65
CA THR A 9 -33.33 -23.78 -6.71
C THR A 9 -34.01 -22.52 -6.14
N LYS A 10 -33.76 -21.32 -6.68
CA LYS A 10 -34.34 -20.03 -6.21
C LYS A 10 -34.04 -19.67 -4.74
N GLN A 11 -33.01 -20.24 -4.13
CA GLN A 11 -32.50 -19.75 -2.84
C GLN A 11 -31.44 -18.67 -3.10
N VAL A 12 -31.63 -17.52 -2.44
CA VAL A 12 -30.68 -16.42 -2.44
C VAL A 12 -29.84 -16.52 -1.18
N SER A 13 -28.54 -16.75 -1.35
CA SER A 13 -27.56 -16.71 -0.27
C SER A 13 -26.81 -15.39 -0.28
N PHE A 14 -26.59 -14.82 0.90
CA PHE A 14 -25.81 -13.59 1.08
C PHE A 14 -24.43 -13.93 1.64
N TYR A 15 -23.39 -13.35 1.04
CA TYR A 15 -22.01 -13.49 1.50
C TYR A 15 -21.39 -12.11 1.73
N THR A 16 -20.54 -12.03 2.74
CA THR A 16 -19.70 -10.86 3.02
C THR A 16 -18.26 -11.21 2.69
N LEU A 17 -17.64 -10.40 1.82
CA LEU A 17 -16.23 -10.52 1.45
C LEU A 17 -15.44 -9.36 2.06
N ILE A 18 -14.28 -9.67 2.63
CA ILE A 18 -13.31 -8.67 3.07
C ILE A 18 -12.41 -8.37 1.87
N MET A 19 -12.46 -7.13 1.39
CA MET A 19 -11.67 -6.69 0.24
C MET A 19 -10.39 -5.99 0.73
N PRO A 20 -9.20 -6.36 0.21
CA PRO A 20 -7.98 -5.60 0.47
C PRO A 20 -8.14 -4.12 0.13
N ILE A 21 -7.69 -3.23 1.02
CA ILE A 21 -7.97 -1.79 0.89
C ILE A 21 -7.34 -1.19 -0.38
N TYR A 22 -6.22 -1.73 -0.84
CA TYR A 22 -5.52 -1.25 -2.03
C TYR A 22 -6.34 -1.46 -3.33
N LEU A 23 -7.34 -2.35 -3.33
CA LEU A 23 -8.29 -2.49 -4.44
C LEU A 23 -9.26 -1.31 -4.55
N ALA A 24 -9.37 -0.49 -3.50
CA ALA A 24 -10.07 0.78 -3.52
C ALA A 24 -9.15 1.95 -3.94
N SER A 25 -8.01 1.66 -4.58
CA SER A 25 -7.11 2.69 -5.09
C SER A 25 -7.65 3.38 -6.35
N ILE A 26 -7.33 4.66 -6.48
CA ILE A 26 -7.67 5.50 -7.64
C ILE A 26 -6.37 5.97 -8.27
N SER A 27 -6.17 5.63 -9.55
CA SER A 27 -4.97 6.02 -10.29
C SER A 27 -5.00 7.47 -10.78
N GLU A 28 -6.17 8.07 -10.91
CA GLU A 28 -6.33 9.43 -11.43
C GLU A 28 -5.95 10.50 -10.38
N GLY A 29 -5.24 11.55 -10.82
CA GLY A 29 -4.92 12.70 -9.97
C GLY A 29 -3.92 12.44 -8.83
N VAL A 30 -3.23 11.29 -8.83
CA VAL A 30 -2.19 10.99 -7.84
C VAL A 30 -0.94 11.82 -8.14
N PRO A 31 -0.49 12.71 -7.23
CA PRO A 31 0.72 13.48 -7.46
C PRO A 31 1.94 12.55 -7.38
N THR A 32 2.77 12.56 -8.42
CA THR A 32 4.06 11.82 -8.44
C THR A 32 5.26 12.76 -8.48
N GLN A 33 5.03 14.08 -8.52
CA GLN A 33 6.10 15.06 -8.50
C GLN A 33 6.78 15.08 -7.12
N PRO A 34 8.10 14.84 -7.02
CA PRO A 34 8.78 14.68 -5.72
C PRO A 34 8.56 15.84 -4.75
N ARG A 35 8.54 17.08 -5.25
CA ARG A 35 8.31 18.27 -4.43
C ARG A 35 6.91 18.25 -3.77
N VAL A 36 5.87 17.96 -4.55
CA VAL A 36 4.48 17.91 -4.05
C VAL A 36 4.32 16.76 -3.04
N CYS A 37 4.90 15.61 -3.33
CA CYS A 37 4.89 14.46 -2.43
C CYS A 37 5.63 14.73 -1.11
N ALA A 38 6.77 15.44 -1.15
CA ALA A 38 7.48 15.88 0.05
C ALA A 38 6.62 16.83 0.89
N GLU A 39 5.97 17.82 0.26
CA GLU A 39 5.04 18.73 0.94
C GLU A 39 3.88 17.97 1.61
N ILE A 40 3.32 16.95 0.96
CA ILE A 40 2.29 16.08 1.53
C ILE A 40 2.84 15.28 2.71
N TYR A 41 4.01 14.65 2.55
CA TYR A 41 4.63 13.83 3.59
C TYR A 41 4.92 14.62 4.88
N HIS A 42 5.36 15.87 4.74
CA HIS A 42 5.64 16.75 5.87
C HIS A 42 4.39 17.36 6.52
N LYS A 43 3.23 17.34 5.85
CA LYS A 43 1.95 17.73 6.44
C LYS A 43 1.38 16.68 7.39
N PHE A 44 1.77 15.42 7.25
CA PHE A 44 1.31 14.36 8.14
C PHE A 44 2.02 14.40 9.51
N PRO A 45 1.27 14.31 10.63
CA PRO A 45 1.87 14.34 11.96
C PRO A 45 2.87 13.19 12.13
N CYS A 46 4.04 13.46 12.69
CA CYS A 46 5.08 12.43 12.89
C CYS A 46 4.58 11.21 13.68
N ASP A 47 3.70 11.43 14.64
CA ASP A 47 3.11 10.40 15.51
C ASP A 47 2.14 9.46 14.77
N SER A 48 1.79 9.76 13.51
CA SER A 48 0.90 8.96 12.66
C SER A 48 1.63 7.97 11.74
N THR A 49 2.90 7.68 12.03
CA THR A 49 3.70 6.75 11.21
C THR A 49 3.46 5.30 11.63
N LEU A 50 2.99 4.46 10.71
CA LEU A 50 2.94 3.02 10.90
C LEU A 50 4.20 2.39 10.28
N VAL A 51 4.93 1.61 11.08
CA VAL A 51 6.13 0.89 10.64
C VAL A 51 5.81 -0.59 10.52
N LEU A 52 6.02 -1.17 9.34
CA LEU A 52 5.86 -2.60 9.07
C LEU A 52 7.19 -3.19 8.62
N VAL A 53 7.49 -4.41 9.06
CA VAL A 53 8.69 -5.15 8.64
C VAL A 53 8.27 -6.55 8.23
N PHE A 54 8.52 -6.90 6.98
CA PHE A 54 8.33 -8.25 6.47
C PHE A 54 9.69 -8.90 6.24
N ASN A 55 9.81 -10.16 6.62
CA ASN A 55 11.02 -10.97 6.52
C ASN A 55 10.83 -12.09 5.51
N HIS A 56 11.92 -12.67 5.02
CA HIS A 56 11.91 -13.80 4.09
C HIS A 56 11.28 -13.50 2.71
N ILE A 57 11.25 -12.24 2.30
CA ILE A 57 10.70 -11.83 1.01
C ILE A 57 11.60 -12.23 -0.17
N GLN A 58 11.02 -12.29 -1.37
CA GLN A 58 11.77 -12.26 -2.63
C GLN A 58 11.97 -10.80 -3.10
N PRO A 59 13.18 -10.22 -2.97
CA PRO A 59 13.40 -8.78 -3.16
C PRO A 59 13.17 -8.30 -4.59
N GLY A 60 13.42 -9.19 -5.58
CA GLY A 60 13.33 -8.86 -7.01
C GLY A 60 11.91 -8.53 -7.49
N GLU A 61 10.89 -8.99 -6.76
CA GLU A 61 9.49 -8.84 -7.17
C GLU A 61 8.73 -7.84 -6.28
N SER A 62 9.28 -7.46 -5.11
CA SER A 62 8.56 -6.68 -4.11
C SER A 62 8.07 -5.32 -4.64
N LYS A 63 8.86 -4.66 -5.49
CA LYS A 63 8.46 -3.41 -6.15
C LYS A 63 7.26 -3.62 -7.09
N ASN A 64 7.30 -4.68 -7.88
CA ASN A 64 6.23 -4.98 -8.85
C ASN A 64 4.93 -5.30 -8.12
N VAL A 65 4.98 -6.10 -7.05
CA VAL A 65 3.83 -6.39 -6.19
C VAL A 65 3.19 -5.11 -5.66
N LEU A 66 3.99 -4.13 -5.23
CA LEU A 66 3.47 -2.84 -4.75
C LEU A 66 2.85 -1.99 -5.85
N VAL A 67 3.45 -1.99 -7.05
CA VAL A 67 2.87 -1.31 -8.22
C VAL A 67 1.54 -1.96 -8.61
N ASP A 68 1.44 -3.28 -8.57
CA ASP A 68 0.20 -4.04 -8.84
C ASP A 68 -0.87 -3.78 -7.77
N CYS A 69 -0.48 -3.46 -6.54
CA CYS A 69 -1.38 -2.94 -5.51
C CYS A 69 -1.84 -1.50 -5.74
N GLY A 70 -1.39 -0.83 -6.82
CA GLY A 70 -1.79 0.54 -7.14
C GLY A 70 -0.90 1.63 -6.51
N PHE A 71 0.20 1.27 -5.87
CA PHE A 71 1.20 2.28 -5.46
C PHE A 71 1.91 2.84 -6.68
N LYS A 72 2.18 4.15 -6.64
CA LYS A 72 3.00 4.84 -7.63
C LYS A 72 4.35 5.18 -7.05
N VAL A 73 5.40 4.98 -7.85
CA VAL A 73 6.76 5.37 -7.49
C VAL A 73 6.92 6.88 -7.65
N VAL A 74 7.38 7.54 -6.59
CA VAL A 74 7.72 8.98 -6.57
C VAL A 74 9.23 9.16 -6.75
N ALA A 75 10.01 8.38 -6.00
CA ALA A 75 11.46 8.38 -6.07
C ALA A 75 12.00 6.99 -5.75
N GLU A 76 13.15 6.67 -6.33
CA GLU A 76 13.83 5.39 -6.15
C GLU A 76 15.33 5.62 -6.11
N LYS A 77 15.99 4.96 -5.15
CA LYS A 77 17.45 4.89 -5.08
C LYS A 77 17.84 3.44 -4.84
N VAL A 78 18.61 2.87 -5.76
CA VAL A 78 19.15 1.52 -5.63
C VAL A 78 20.66 1.60 -5.44
N GLU A 79 21.13 1.09 -4.31
CA GLU A 79 22.55 1.00 -3.97
C GLU A 79 22.90 -0.47 -3.72
N ARG A 80 23.52 -1.10 -4.72
CA ARG A 80 23.90 -2.53 -4.68
C ARG A 80 22.67 -3.41 -4.39
N THR A 81 22.60 -3.97 -3.18
CA THR A 81 21.57 -4.91 -2.71
C THR A 81 20.47 -4.23 -1.89
N VAL A 82 20.54 -2.91 -1.71
CA VAL A 82 19.56 -2.14 -0.94
C VAL A 82 18.85 -1.17 -1.87
N ALA A 83 17.52 -1.21 -1.86
CA ALA A 83 16.68 -0.23 -2.55
C ALA A 83 15.91 0.60 -1.52
N LYS A 84 15.79 1.90 -1.79
CA LYS A 84 14.90 2.81 -1.08
C LYS A 84 13.90 3.40 -2.06
N LEU A 85 12.62 3.27 -1.76
CA LEU A 85 11.51 3.69 -2.59
C LEU A 85 10.65 4.68 -1.80
N ILE A 86 10.33 5.81 -2.40
CA ILE A 86 9.23 6.66 -1.94
C ILE A 86 8.05 6.37 -2.85
N MET A 87 6.96 5.89 -2.27
CA MET A 87 5.75 5.53 -3.00
C MET A 87 4.53 6.24 -2.43
N ILE A 88 3.52 6.41 -3.27
CA ILE A 88 2.25 7.05 -2.93
C ILE A 88 1.10 6.21 -3.47
N ILE A 89 0.04 6.06 -2.68
CA ILE A 89 -1.23 5.48 -3.13
C ILE A 89 -2.36 6.42 -2.72
N LYS A 90 -3.31 6.63 -3.64
CA LYS A 90 -4.54 7.37 -3.38
C LYS A 90 -5.68 6.38 -3.36
N LEU A 91 -6.47 6.38 -2.30
CA LEU A 91 -7.66 5.56 -2.14
C LEU A 91 -8.92 6.38 -2.45
N ILE A 92 -10.07 5.72 -2.51
CA ILE A 92 -11.38 6.39 -2.52
C ILE A 92 -11.50 7.42 -1.40
N LYS A 93 -12.34 8.45 -1.62
CA LYS A 93 -12.53 9.59 -0.71
C LYS A 93 -11.27 10.45 -0.51
N ASP A 94 -10.40 10.49 -1.53
CA ASP A 94 -9.18 11.29 -1.57
C ASP A 94 -8.18 11.03 -0.44
N ILE A 95 -8.23 9.83 0.16
CA ILE A 95 -7.28 9.41 1.19
C ILE A 95 -5.93 9.13 0.53
N ILE A 96 -4.86 9.74 1.04
CA ILE A 96 -3.50 9.55 0.53
C ILE A 96 -2.67 8.82 1.58
N ILE A 97 -2.01 7.74 1.16
CA ILE A 97 -0.99 7.06 1.94
C ILE A 97 0.35 7.26 1.24
N MET A 98 1.31 7.81 1.97
CA MET A 98 2.71 7.90 1.56
C MET A 98 3.51 6.79 2.25
N ALA A 99 4.42 6.15 1.54
CA ALA A 99 5.28 5.10 2.08
C ALA A 99 6.75 5.36 1.72
N ASP A 100 7.61 5.39 2.74
CA ASP A 100 9.06 5.22 2.58
C ASP A 100 9.40 3.75 2.81
N ILE A 101 9.94 3.10 1.79
CA ILE A 101 10.08 1.65 1.73
C ILE A 101 11.55 1.31 1.52
N GLY A 102 12.14 0.60 2.48
CA GLY A 102 13.47 0.02 2.37
C GLY A 102 13.38 -1.45 2.01
N ILE A 103 14.09 -1.89 0.98
CA ILE A 103 14.23 -3.30 0.59
C ILE A 103 15.70 -3.67 0.72
N ASP A 104 16.01 -4.67 1.56
CA ASP A 104 17.35 -5.22 1.72
C ASP A 104 17.37 -6.65 1.18
N ALA A 105 18.02 -6.84 0.03
CA ALA A 105 18.06 -8.14 -0.64
C ALA A 105 18.98 -9.15 0.05
N ILE A 106 19.96 -8.70 0.84
CA ILE A 106 20.84 -9.58 1.62
C ILE A 106 20.07 -10.12 2.81
N LYS A 107 19.39 -9.23 3.54
CA LYS A 107 18.59 -9.60 4.72
C LYS A 107 17.24 -10.21 4.35
N LYS A 108 16.83 -10.11 3.08
CA LYS A 108 15.50 -10.50 2.60
C LYS A 108 14.40 -9.85 3.42
N THR A 109 14.54 -8.55 3.64
CA THR A 109 13.61 -7.74 4.43
C THR A 109 13.09 -6.56 3.65
N ILE A 110 11.83 -6.23 3.90
CA ILE A 110 11.20 -5.00 3.43
C ILE A 110 10.60 -4.28 4.63
N THR A 111 10.97 -3.01 4.77
CA THR A 111 10.51 -2.14 5.83
C THR A 111 9.68 -1.03 5.21
N PHE A 112 8.45 -0.87 5.68
CA PHE A 112 7.55 0.20 5.29
C PHE A 112 7.46 1.22 6.43
N HIS A 113 7.63 2.50 6.11
CA HIS A 113 7.26 3.62 6.96
C HIS A 113 6.11 4.36 6.28
N MET A 114 4.88 4.08 6.70
CA MET A 114 3.68 4.62 6.08
C MET A 114 3.10 5.78 6.88
N LYS A 115 2.64 6.82 6.17
CA LYS A 115 1.95 7.97 6.74
C LYS A 115 0.68 8.29 5.97
N SER A 116 -0.34 8.73 6.69
CA SER A 116 -1.63 9.18 6.17
C SER A 116 -2.26 10.16 7.16
N SER A 117 -3.21 10.96 6.71
CA SER A 117 -4.04 11.77 7.61
C SER A 117 -4.97 10.92 8.48
N ASP A 118 -5.24 9.68 8.09
CA ASP A 118 -6.09 8.75 8.82
C ASP A 118 -5.33 7.45 9.13
N PHE A 119 -4.98 7.29 10.41
CA PHE A 119 -4.21 6.13 10.90
C PHE A 119 -4.99 4.81 10.75
N SER A 120 -6.33 4.84 10.77
CA SER A 120 -7.13 3.63 10.61
C SER A 120 -6.93 2.98 9.23
N GLN A 121 -6.69 3.81 8.20
CA GLN A 121 -6.39 3.35 6.85
C GLN A 121 -5.02 2.68 6.76
N LEU A 122 -4.05 3.13 7.57
CA LEU A 122 -2.75 2.48 7.67
C LEU A 122 -2.87 1.08 8.26
N LYS A 123 -3.74 0.88 9.26
CA LYS A 123 -4.03 -0.45 9.83
C LYS A 123 -4.75 -1.38 8.86
N LEU A 124 -5.67 -0.86 8.06
CA LEU A 124 -6.29 -1.64 6.98
C LEU A 124 -5.28 -1.98 5.87
N MET A 125 -4.35 -1.08 5.58
CA MET A 125 -3.27 -1.32 4.63
C MET A 125 -2.31 -2.41 5.14
N GLU A 126 -1.91 -2.36 6.41
CA GLU A 126 -1.16 -3.43 7.08
C GLU A 126 -1.83 -4.80 6.87
N GLN A 127 -3.12 -4.92 7.21
CA GLN A 127 -3.88 -6.16 7.03
C GLN A 127 -3.93 -6.64 5.58
N SER A 128 -3.92 -5.71 4.62
CA SER A 128 -3.99 -6.01 3.19
C SER A 128 -2.62 -6.41 2.61
N LEU A 129 -1.53 -5.86 3.12
CA LEU A 129 -0.17 -6.14 2.64
C LEU A 129 0.43 -7.40 3.27
N THR A 130 0.08 -7.74 4.52
CA THR A 130 0.58 -8.95 5.20
C THR A 130 0.44 -10.26 4.42
N PRO A 131 -0.68 -10.57 3.72
CA PRO A 131 -0.75 -11.80 2.94
C PRO A 131 0.13 -11.80 1.67
N LEU A 132 0.72 -10.66 1.28
CA LEU A 132 1.56 -10.53 0.09
C LEU A 132 3.07 -10.69 0.38
N PHE A 133 3.50 -10.58 1.65
CA PHE A 133 4.89 -10.54 2.07
C PHE A 133 5.14 -11.38 3.32
#